data_AF-A0A0J1DJA2-F1
#
_entry.id   AF-A0A0J1DJA2-F1
#
_cell.length_a   1.000
_cell.length_b   1.000
_cell.length_c   1.000
_cell.angle_alpha   90.00
_cell.angle_beta   90.00
_cell.angle_gamma   90.00
#
_symmetry.space_group_name_H-M   'P 1'
#
loop_
_entity.id
_entity.type
_entity.pdbx_description
1 polymer ?
#
loop_
_entity_poly.entity_id
_entity_poly.type
_entity_poly.pdbx_seq_one_letter_code
_entity_poly.pdbx_strand_id
1 'polypeptide(L)'
;MTKKARQELRELWAERIEDFRASGLSQRAWCREHGLRPNQLWYWLRKFETETNQPQNGIWIQLDSLAPTGSGVVLRIGNVTVEIQRGFDPQVLTEVIRSLLNVC
;
A
#
# COMPACT_ATOMS: atom_id res chain seq x y z
N MET A 1 -15.72 14.01 31.77
CA MET A 1 -16.59 13.81 30.59
C MET A 1 -17.54 12.65 30.83
N THR A 2 -18.85 12.91 30.84
CA THR A 2 -19.91 11.88 30.99
C THR A 2 -19.96 10.97 29.76
N LYS A 3 -20.52 9.75 29.89
CA LYS A 3 -20.67 8.82 28.75
C LYS A 3 -21.49 9.43 27.60
N LYS A 4 -22.53 10.20 27.94
CA LYS A 4 -23.42 10.87 26.99
C LYS A 4 -22.68 11.86 26.07
N ALA A 5 -21.84 12.72 26.65
CA ALA A 5 -21.06 13.70 25.87
C ALA A 5 -20.08 13.04 24.88
N ARG A 6 -19.59 11.83 25.19
CA ARG A 6 -18.71 11.08 24.26
C ARG A 6 -19.49 10.48 23.09
N GLN A 7 -20.74 10.09 23.35
CA GLN A 7 -21.63 9.53 22.34
C GLN A 7 -22.10 10.62 21.36
N GLU A 8 -22.54 11.78 21.88
CA GLU A 8 -22.93 12.93 21.06
C GLU A 8 -21.76 13.41 20.18
N LEU A 9 -20.55 13.46 20.74
CA LEU A 9 -19.35 13.81 19.98
C LEU A 9 -19.07 12.80 18.87
N ARG A 10 -19.27 11.51 19.14
CA ARG A 10 -19.05 10.44 18.16
C ARG A 10 -20.06 10.53 17.01
N GLU A 11 -21.33 10.76 17.29
CA GLU A 11 -22.39 10.92 16.29
C GLU A 11 -22.08 12.11 15.37
N LEU A 12 -21.71 13.24 15.95
CA LEU A 12 -21.30 14.42 15.20
C LEU A 12 -20.11 14.17 14.27
N TRP A 13 -19.13 13.36 14.71
CA TRP A 13 -17.98 13.01 13.88
C TRP A 13 -18.28 11.95 12.83
N ALA A 14 -19.31 11.12 13.02
CA ALA A 14 -19.77 10.18 12.01
C ALA A 14 -20.37 10.93 10.80
N GLU A 15 -21.29 11.87 11.07
CA GLU A 15 -21.91 12.74 10.05
C GLU A 15 -20.85 13.51 9.26
N ARG A 16 -19.91 14.15 9.96
CA ARG A 16 -18.80 14.88 9.33
C ARG A 16 -17.92 14.02 8.42
N ILE A 17 -17.71 12.75 8.78
CA ILE A 17 -16.91 11.84 7.96
C ILE A 17 -17.68 11.42 6.70
N GLU A 18 -18.99 11.24 6.81
CA GLU A 18 -19.85 10.98 5.67
C GLU A 18 -19.84 12.16 4.69
N ASP A 19 -20.01 13.39 5.20
CA ASP A 19 -19.88 14.62 4.40
C ASP A 19 -18.50 14.75 3.75
N PHE A 20 -17.43 14.47 4.50
CA PHE A 20 -16.07 14.47 3.97
C PHE A 20 -15.92 13.46 2.82
N ARG A 21 -16.41 12.23 2.98
CA ARG A 21 -16.35 11.19 1.95
C ARG A 21 -17.18 11.56 0.72
N ALA A 22 -18.35 12.16 0.91
CA ALA A 22 -19.21 12.64 -0.17
C ALA A 22 -18.60 13.83 -0.94
N SER A 23 -17.83 14.68 -0.25
CA SER A 23 -17.21 15.87 -0.86
C SER A 23 -16.15 15.56 -1.92
N GLY A 24 -15.49 14.39 -1.85
CA GLY A 24 -14.37 14.03 -2.73
C GLY A 24 -13.12 14.93 -2.56
N LEU A 25 -13.10 15.81 -1.56
CA LEU A 25 -12.01 16.74 -1.31
C LEU A 25 -10.85 16.06 -0.56
N SER A 26 -9.66 16.63 -0.66
CA SER A 26 -8.55 16.25 0.23
C SER A 26 -8.83 16.68 1.68
N GLN A 27 -8.31 15.94 2.66
CA GLN A 27 -8.49 16.25 4.09
C GLN A 27 -8.13 17.72 4.43
N ARG A 28 -7.05 18.24 3.83
CA ARG A 28 -6.61 19.64 4.06
C ARG A 28 -7.60 20.66 3.50
N ALA A 29 -8.15 20.41 2.32
CA ALA A 29 -9.12 21.31 1.69
C ALA A 29 -10.44 21.32 2.47
N TRP A 30 -10.95 20.13 2.80
CA TRP A 30 -12.20 19.99 3.56
C TRP A 30 -12.09 20.58 4.96
N CYS A 31 -10.99 20.31 5.67
CA CYS A 31 -10.75 20.91 6.99
C CYS A 31 -10.66 22.45 6.94
N ARG A 32 -10.09 23.02 5.87
CA ARG A 32 -10.02 24.48 5.71
C ARG A 32 -11.40 25.10 5.52
N GLU A 33 -12.27 24.47 4.73
CA GLU A 33 -13.64 24.94 4.50
C GLU A 33 -14.50 24.86 5.75
N HIS A 34 -14.32 23.82 6.55
CA HIS A 34 -15.13 23.57 7.75
C HIS A 34 -14.50 24.14 9.04
N GLY A 35 -13.37 24.84 8.94
CA GLY A 35 -12.66 25.42 10.09
C GLY A 35 -12.11 24.38 11.08
N LEU A 36 -11.86 23.15 10.61
CA LEU A 36 -11.41 22.02 11.42
C LEU A 36 -9.90 21.84 11.32
N ARG A 37 -9.33 21.19 12.34
CA ARG A 37 -7.90 20.81 12.32
C ARG A 37 -7.74 19.47 11.60
N PRO A 38 -6.83 19.34 10.62
CA PRO A 38 -6.58 18.07 9.92
C PRO A 38 -6.31 16.89 10.85
N ASN A 39 -5.57 17.12 11.94
CA ASN A 39 -5.25 16.07 12.92
C ASN A 39 -6.51 15.50 13.62
N GLN A 40 -7.55 16.32 13.82
CA GLN A 40 -8.80 15.85 14.42
C GLN A 40 -9.56 14.95 13.44
N LEU A 41 -9.65 15.35 12.17
CA LEU A 41 -10.27 14.52 11.14
C LEU A 41 -9.53 13.19 10.97
N TRP A 42 -8.19 13.22 10.91
CA TRP A 42 -7.37 12.02 10.83
C TRP A 42 -7.61 11.06 12.02
N TYR A 43 -7.66 11.62 13.25
CA TYR A 43 -7.92 10.82 14.44
C TYR A 43 -9.27 10.10 14.35
N TRP A 44 -10.33 10.80 13.96
CA TRP A 44 -11.65 10.20 13.85
C TRP A 44 -11.76 9.21 12.70
N LEU A 45 -11.19 9.49 11.53
CA LEU A 45 -11.09 8.54 10.42
C LEU A 45 -10.47 7.21 10.87
N ARG A 46 -9.29 7.27 11.50
CA ARG A 46 -8.60 6.07 11.99
C ARG A 46 -9.40 5.35 13.07
N LYS A 47 -10.06 6.09 13.96
CA LYS A 47 -10.88 5.52 15.03
C LYS A 47 -12.07 4.74 14.48
N PHE A 48 -12.81 5.32 13.53
CA PHE A 48 -13.93 4.63 12.88
C PHE A 48 -13.45 3.46 12.00
N GLU A 49 -12.34 3.62 11.29
CA GLU A 49 -11.73 2.51 10.54
C GLU A 49 -11.34 1.33 11.43
N THR A 50 -10.77 1.59 12.61
CA THR A 50 -10.37 0.53 13.56
C THR A 50 -11.58 -0.16 14.19
N GLU A 51 -12.72 0.54 14.29
CA GLU A 51 -13.96 -0.03 14.81
C GLU A 51 -14.73 -0.82 13.76
N THR A 52 -14.69 -0.39 12.49
CA THR A 52 -15.24 -1.15 11.35
C THR A 52 -14.37 -2.35 11.01
N ASN A 53 -13.05 -2.16 10.96
CA ASN A 53 -12.07 -3.23 10.89
C ASN A 53 -11.67 -3.62 12.31
N GLN A 54 -12.62 -4.20 13.06
CA GLN A 54 -12.25 -4.97 14.25
C GLN A 54 -11.07 -5.87 13.85
N PRO A 55 -9.87 -5.66 14.40
CA PRO A 55 -8.74 -6.47 14.03
C PRO A 55 -9.04 -7.87 14.57
N GLN A 56 -9.34 -8.82 13.69
CA GLN A 56 -8.73 -10.12 13.83
C GLN A 56 -7.24 -9.82 14.00
N ASN A 57 -6.77 -9.88 15.25
CA ASN A 57 -5.42 -9.58 15.74
C ASN A 57 -4.41 -9.22 14.65
N GLY A 58 -3.95 -7.96 14.65
CA GLY A 58 -2.80 -7.46 13.89
C GLY A 58 -2.56 -8.18 12.57
N ILE A 59 -2.99 -7.58 11.46
CA ILE A 59 -2.66 -8.06 10.11
C ILE A 59 -1.14 -8.13 10.00
N TRP A 60 -0.58 -9.30 10.32
CA TRP A 60 0.65 -9.77 9.76
C TRP A 60 0.30 -9.91 8.29
N ILE A 61 0.69 -8.92 7.51
CA ILE A 61 0.87 -9.14 6.10
C ILE A 61 1.96 -10.20 6.08
N GLN A 62 1.57 -11.47 5.95
CA GLN A 62 2.44 -12.40 5.26
C GLN A 62 2.60 -11.76 3.89
N LEU A 63 3.67 -10.99 3.77
CA LEU A 63 4.36 -10.93 2.52
C LEU A 63 4.69 -12.39 2.32
N ASP A 64 3.87 -13.07 1.50
CA ASP A 64 4.37 -14.22 0.78
C ASP A 64 5.66 -13.65 0.21
N SER A 65 6.77 -13.98 0.88
CA SER A 65 8.01 -14.05 0.19
C SER A 65 7.58 -14.89 -1.00
N LEU A 66 7.60 -14.27 -2.17
CA LEU A 66 7.93 -14.99 -3.37
C LEU A 66 9.23 -15.65 -2.95
N ALA A 67 9.13 -16.83 -2.32
CA ALA A 67 10.21 -17.75 -2.22
C ALA A 67 10.78 -17.71 -3.62
N PRO A 68 12.07 -17.44 -3.82
CA PRO A 68 12.63 -17.50 -5.15
C PRO A 68 12.43 -18.94 -5.61
N THR A 69 11.27 -19.22 -6.20
CA THR A 69 10.87 -20.51 -6.75
C THR A 69 11.75 -20.80 -7.95
N GLY A 70 12.40 -19.76 -8.47
CA GLY A 70 13.62 -19.88 -9.25
C GLY A 70 14.85 -19.76 -8.38
N SER A 71 15.60 -20.85 -8.25
CA SER A 71 16.95 -20.85 -7.66
C SER A 71 18.00 -20.27 -8.62
N GLY A 72 17.58 -19.29 -9.40
CA GLY A 72 18.24 -18.73 -10.57
C GLY A 72 19.02 -17.44 -10.31
N VAL A 73 19.56 -16.87 -11.39
CA VAL A 73 20.27 -15.57 -11.39
C VAL A 73 19.59 -14.64 -12.38
N VAL A 74 19.39 -13.37 -12.00
CA VAL A 74 18.93 -12.32 -12.90
C VAL A 74 20.12 -11.49 -13.36
N LEU A 75 20.34 -11.43 -14.67
CA LEU A 75 21.37 -10.62 -15.32
C LEU A 75 20.73 -9.38 -15.93
N ARG A 76 21.32 -8.20 -15.68
CA ARG A 76 20.86 -6.94 -16.28
C ARG A 76 21.98 -6.30 -17.10
N ILE A 77 21.74 -6.15 -18.41
CA ILE A 77 22.67 -5.53 -19.37
C ILE A 77 21.93 -4.37 -20.04
N GLY A 78 22.25 -3.12 -19.67
CA GLY A 78 21.57 -1.95 -20.20
C GLY A 78 20.07 -1.95 -19.89
N ASN A 79 19.25 -1.99 -20.95
CA ASN A 79 17.79 -2.08 -20.91
C ASN A 79 17.25 -3.53 -20.98
N VAL A 80 18.13 -4.53 -21.10
CA VAL A 80 17.76 -5.95 -21.18
C VAL A 80 17.91 -6.62 -19.81
N THR A 81 16.88 -7.35 -19.40
CA THR A 81 16.86 -8.17 -18.19
C THR A 81 16.68 -9.63 -18.61
N VAL A 82 17.58 -10.51 -18.15
CA VAL A 82 17.56 -11.94 -18.45
C VAL A 82 17.45 -12.71 -17.13
N GLU A 83 16.42 -13.54 -17.01
CA GLU A 83 16.20 -14.41 -15.86
C GLU A 83 16.67 -15.84 -16.19
N ILE A 84 17.61 -16.36 -15.39
CA ILE A 84 18.27 -17.65 -15.62
C ILE A 84 17.88 -18.62 -14.51
N GLN A 85 17.13 -19.68 -14.82
CA GLN A 85 16.69 -20.70 -13.85
C GLN A 85 17.75 -21.79 -13.63
N ARG A 86 17.74 -22.52 -12.49
CA ARG A 86 18.62 -23.69 -12.33
C ARG A 86 18.28 -24.79 -13.33
N GLY A 87 19.31 -25.47 -13.83
CA GLY A 87 19.18 -26.50 -14.86
C GLY A 87 19.16 -25.95 -16.30
N PHE A 88 19.43 -24.65 -16.47
CA PHE A 88 19.65 -24.06 -17.79
C PHE A 88 20.90 -24.66 -18.45
N ASP A 89 20.90 -24.69 -19.79
CA ASP A 89 22.06 -25.09 -20.58
C ASP A 89 23.10 -23.93 -20.64
N PRO A 90 24.33 -24.12 -20.14
CA PRO A 90 25.37 -23.09 -20.20
C PRO A 90 25.75 -22.67 -21.63
N GLN A 91 25.63 -23.56 -22.62
CA GLN A 91 25.93 -23.23 -24.02
C GLN A 91 24.90 -22.25 -24.57
N VAL A 92 23.61 -22.51 -24.34
CA VAL A 92 22.52 -21.63 -24.77
C VAL A 92 22.64 -20.24 -24.13
N LEU A 93 22.93 -20.16 -22.83
CA LEU A 93 23.14 -18.86 -22.17
C LEU A 93 24.30 -18.08 -22.81
N THR A 94 25.40 -18.78 -23.14
CA THR A 94 26.57 -18.15 -23.77
C THR A 94 26.25 -17.58 -25.14
N GLU A 95 25.47 -18.31 -25.96
CA GLU A 95 25.05 -17.84 -27.28
C GLU A 95 24.13 -16.62 -27.21
N VAL A 96 23.19 -16.62 -26.25
CA VAL A 96 22.30 -15.48 -26.00
C VAL A 96 23.11 -14.26 -25.56
N ILE A 97 24.03 -14.41 -24.61
CA ILE A 97 24.88 -13.31 -24.13
C ILE A 97 25.75 -12.76 -25.27
N ARG A 98 26.37 -13.62 -26.09
CA ARG A 98 27.16 -13.18 -27.26
C ARG A 98 26.33 -12.42 -28.28
N SER A 99 25.11 -12.87 -28.54
CA SER A 99 24.19 -12.19 -29.46
C SER A 99 23.80 -10.81 -28.90
N LEU A 100 23.53 -10.70 -27.60
CA LEU A 100 23.23 -9.41 -26.96
C LEU A 100 24.43 -8.46 -26.96
N LEU A 101 25.65 -8.97 -26.76
CA LEU A 101 26.88 -8.16 -26.82
C LEU A 101 27.20 -7.65 -28.23
N ASN A 102 26.76 -8.33 -29.29
CA ASN A 102 26.96 -7.89 -30.67
C ASN A 102 25.92 -6.88 -31.15
N VAL A 103 24.83 -6.69 -30.40
CA VAL A 103 23.70 -5.80 -30.76
C VAL A 103 23.76 -4.46 -30.02
N CYS A 104 24.52 -4.37 -28.92
CA CYS A 104 24.81 -3.15 -28.17
C CYS A 104 26.09 -2.48 -28.65
#